data_AF-A0A7C0WXV8-F1
#
_entry.id   AF-A0A7C0WXV8-F1
#
_cell.length_a   1.000
_cell.length_b   1.000
_cell.length_c   1.000
_cell.angle_alpha   90.00
_cell.angle_beta   90.00
_cell.angle_gamma   90.00
#
_symmetry.space_group_name_H-M   'P 1'
#
loop_
_entity.id
_entity.type
_entity.pdbx_description
1 polymer ?
#
loop_
_entity_poly.entity_id
_entity_poly.type
_entity_poly.pdbx_seq_one_letter_code
_entity_poly.pdbx_strand_id
1 'polypeptide(L)' 'MMEVQLKVAGARQEDVGRGIVRIDKRFQRKINVIQGDAVEIIGNRETAALVVDAYP' A
#
# COMPACT_ATOMS: atom_id res chain seq x y z
N MET A 1 12.23 1.60 -12.49
CA MET A 1 11.47 1.41 -11.24
C MET A 1 10.04 1.87 -11.50
N MET A 2 9.04 1.11 -11.06
CA MET A 2 7.64 1.49 -11.20
C MET A 2 7.17 2.06 -9.85
N GLU A 3 6.64 3.28 -9.87
CA GLU A 3 6.17 3.98 -8.67
C GLU A 3 4.83 4.66 -8.94
N VAL A 4 4.12 4.99 -7.87
CA VAL A 4 2.88 5.75 -7.94
C VAL A 4 2.73 6.67 -6.74
N GLN A 5 2.35 7.91 -6.98
CA GLN A 5 2.02 8.86 -5.92
C GLN A 5 0.55 8.75 -5.57
N LEU A 6 0.25 8.52 -4.29
CA LEU A 6 -1.08 8.38 -3.74
C LEU A 6 -1.26 9.29 -2.54
N LYS A 7 -2.51 9.63 -2.24
CA LYS A 7 -2.87 10.35 -1.03
C LYS A 7 -3.00 9.36 0.12
N VAL A 8 -2.33 9.63 1.24
CA VAL A 8 -2.44 8.83 2.46
C VAL A 8 -3.80 9.07 3.11
N ALA A 9 -4.52 7.99 3.39
CA ALA A 9 -5.76 7.98 4.16
C ALA A 9 -5.54 7.25 5.50
N GLY A 10 -6.38 7.55 6.49
CA GLY A 10 -6.33 6.86 7.78
C GLY A 10 -6.69 5.38 7.63
N ALA A 11 -5.92 4.50 8.28
CA ALA A 11 -6.24 3.07 8.35
C ALA A 11 -7.45 2.84 9.27
N ARG A 12 -8.26 1.79 8.98
CA ARG A 12 -9.26 1.33 9.96
C ARG A 12 -8.54 0.71 11.16
N GLN A 13 -9.22 0.70 12.30
CA GLN A 13 -8.68 0.24 13.58
C GLN A 13 -8.21 -1.24 13.52
N GLU A 14 -8.83 -2.06 12.68
CA GLU A 14 -8.48 -3.46 12.41
C GLU A 14 -7.14 -3.67 11.67
N ASP A 15 -6.63 -2.64 10.98
CA ASP A 15 -5.41 -2.72 10.17
C ASP A 15 -4.19 -2.09 10.87
N VAL A 16 -4.42 -1.36 11.98
CA VAL A 16 -3.35 -0.70 12.74
C VAL A 16 -2.38 -1.73 13.31
N GLY A 17 -1.07 -1.49 13.12
CA GLY A 17 0.00 -2.34 13.65
C GLY A 17 0.27 -3.62 12.87
N ARG A 18 -0.43 -3.88 11.76
CA ARG A 18 -0.28 -5.11 10.97
C ARG A 18 0.80 -5.05 9.88
N GLY A 19 1.41 -3.89 9.66
CA GLY A 19 2.42 -3.71 8.60
C GLY A 19 1.87 -3.88 7.19
N ILE A 20 0.60 -3.52 6.97
CA ILE A 20 -0.09 -3.64 5.69
C ILE A 20 -0.46 -2.27 5.11
N VAL A 21 -0.56 -2.20 3.79
CA VAL A 21 -1.06 -1.04 3.05
C VAL A 21 -2.18 -1.47 2.12
N ARG A 22 -3.32 -0.78 2.21
CA ARG A 22 -4.48 -1.04 1.36
C ARG A 22 -4.45 -0.17 0.12
N ILE A 23 -4.38 -0.79 -1.06
CA ILE A 23 -4.24 -0.10 -2.34
C ILE A 23 -5.25 -0.67 -3.34
N ASP A 24 -5.90 0.21 -4.12
CA ASP A 24 -6.83 -0.20 -5.17
C ASP A 24 -6.13 -1.01 -6.28
N LYS A 25 -6.82 -2.00 -6.84
CA LYS A 25 -6.29 -2.87 -7.91
C LYS A 25 -5.77 -2.08 -9.12
N ARG A 26 -6.32 -0.89 -9.42
CA ARG A 26 -5.83 -0.01 -10.49
C ARG A 26 -4.39 0.41 -10.26
N PHE A 27 -4.01 0.72 -9.02
CA PHE A 27 -2.66 1.18 -8.69
C PHE A 27 -1.71 0.00 -8.52
N GLN A 28 -2.18 -1.12 -7.94
CA GLN A 28 -1.42 -2.37 -7.89
C GLN A 28 -0.93 -2.78 -9.29
N ARG A 29 -1.80 -2.72 -10.30
CA ARG A 29 -1.44 -2.99 -11.71
C ARG A 29 -0.43 -2.01 -12.30
N LYS A 30 -0.42 -0.74 -11.89
CA LYS A 30 0.52 0.27 -12.40
C LYS A 30 1.95 0.00 -11.96
N ILE A 31 2.12 -0.54 -10.75
CA ILE A 31 3.43 -0.88 -10.18
C ILE A 31 3.75 -2.38 -10.25
N ASN A 32 2.89 -3.15 -10.92
CA ASN A 32 3.03 -4.59 -11.14
C ASN A 32 3.21 -5.40 -9.84
N VAL A 33 2.37 -5.13 -8.84
CA VAL A 33 2.32 -5.87 -7.57
C VAL A 33 0.97 -6.55 -7.38
N ILE A 34 0.95 -7.59 -6.56
CA ILE A 34 -0.26 -8.31 -6.15
C ILE A 34 -0.40 -8.30 -4.62
N GLN A 35 -1.54 -8.79 -4.13
CA GLN A 35 -1.76 -8.96 -2.70
C GLN A 35 -0.69 -9.88 -2.10
N GLY A 36 -0.11 -9.46 -0.97
CA GLY A 36 0.94 -10.19 -0.27
C GLY A 36 2.36 -9.81 -0.70
N ASP A 37 2.52 -9.02 -1.77
CA ASP A 37 3.83 -8.47 -2.11
C ASP A 37 4.24 -7.37 -1.14
N ALA A 38 5.54 -7.24 -0.89
CA ALA A 38 6.10 -6.12 -0.15
C ALA A 38 6.29 -4.92 -1.08
N VAL A 39 5.88 -3.75 -0.61
CA VAL A 39 6.10 -2.47 -1.28
C VAL A 39 6.83 -1.50 -0.37
N GLU A 40 7.64 -0.65 -0.99
CA GLU A 40 8.28 0.49 -0.33
C GLU A 40 7.36 1.71 -0.39
N ILE A 41 7.25 2.40 0.74
CA ILE A 41 6.48 3.63 0.90
C ILE A 41 7.46 4.74 1.25
N ILE A 42 7.54 5.72 0.36
CA ILE A 42 8.42 6.88 0.50
C ILE A 42 7.55 8.10 0.85
N GLY A 43 7.70 8.61 2.07
CA GLY A 43 7.09 9.85 2.52
C GLY A 43 8.11 10.73 3.25
N ASN A 44 7.75 11.26 4.41
CA ASN A 44 8.74 11.92 5.30
C ASN A 44 9.79 10.94 5.83
N ARG A 45 9.48 9.65 5.84
CA ARG A 45 10.36 8.54 6.16
C ARG A 45 10.06 7.41 5.18
N GLU A 46 11.07 6.57 4.95
CA GLU A 46 10.94 5.34 4.17
C GLU A 46 10.48 4.20 5.06
N THR A 47 9.58 3.37 4.56
CA THR A 47 9.09 2.17 5.26
C THR A 47 8.60 1.13 4.26
N ALA A 48 8.46 -0.12 4.69
CA ALA A 48 7.93 -1.20 3.87
C ALA A 48 6.61 -1.72 4.47
N ALA A 49 5.71 -2.16 3.60
CA ALA A 49 4.43 -2.76 4.00
C ALA A 49 3.98 -3.83 3.00
N LEU A 50 3.10 -4.72 3.44
CA LEU A 50 2.47 -5.73 2.57
C LEU A 50 1.21 -5.19 1.89
N VAL A 51 1.08 -5.45 0.59
CA VAL A 51 -0.08 -5.02 -0.19
C VAL A 51 -1.31 -5.83 0.17
N VAL A 52 -2.39 -5.13 0.47
CA VAL A 52 -3.74 -5.68 0.68
C VAL A 52 -4.74 -4.92 -0.19
N ASP A 53 -5.82 -5.58 -0.56
CA ASP A 53 -6.87 -4.94 -1.35
C ASP A 53 -7.56 -3.82 -0.58
N ALA A 54 -7.86 -2.74 -1.31
CA ALA A 54 -8.67 -1.64 -0.81
C ALA A 54 -10.04 -2.13 -0.33
N TYR A 55 -10.66 -1.34 0.55
CA TYR A 55 -12.04 -1.61 0.94
C TYR A 55 -12.98 -1.52 -0.28
N PRO A 56 -14.11 -2.24 -0.26
CA PRO A 56 -15.19 -2.05 -1.23
C PRO A 56 -15.68 -0.60 -1.27
#